data_AF-A0A0V1BS60-F1
#
_entry.id   AF-A0A0V1BS60-F1
#
_cell.length_a   1.000
_cell.length_b   1.000
_cell.length_c   1.000
_cell.angle_alpha   90.00
_cell.angle_beta   90.00
_cell.angle_gamma   90.00
#
_symmetry.space_group_name_H-M   'P 1'
#
loop_
_entity.id
_entity.type
_entity.pdbx_description
1 polymer ?
#
loop_
_entity_poly.entity_id
_entity_poly.type
_entity_poly.pdbx_seq_one_letter_code
_entity_poly.pdbx_strand_id
1 'polypeptide(L)'
;MLHRTETSGSSVDSAVHSDTVINGLQKETLTTKRSSNKANILRHVFWPQLPHVYRPISCQSWRSKITMDEQLGSGDAGSWLSFVDWLVLGFGLLVALAYFWQNKFESRRSQISVSFKPIIPAQTSNGTLDTHSFVAKMKAAGKNMVVFYGSQTGTAEDLAFRLAKDAVRYGMKAIALDPEEYDPEDLYLLAEIPNSLAVFCMATYGEGDPTDNAREFFEYLHRSEADLSGVNYAVFGLGNKTYEHFNAMGKYTDKQLAKMGATRLCQLGIGDDDGNLEEDFIVWREEFWLSVCRHFNITNVGEDVSIREYELSIIEDCDTKGVFCGEVSRLGAYRNQKA
;
A
#
# COMPACT_ATOMS: atom_id res chain seq x y z
N MET A 1 -18.70 -53.33 20.27
CA MET A 1 -19.44 -54.38 21.00
C MET A 1 -18.83 -54.46 22.40
N LEU A 2 -19.48 -53.81 23.38
CA LEU A 2 -19.57 -54.09 24.84
C LEU A 2 -18.25 -54.33 25.63
N HIS A 3 -17.98 -53.88 26.86
CA HIS A 3 -18.69 -53.16 27.93
C HIS A 3 -17.67 -52.97 29.09
N ARG A 4 -17.73 -51.85 29.85
CA ARG A 4 -17.63 -51.80 31.34
C ARG A 4 -17.73 -50.33 31.80
N THR A 5 -18.91 -49.79 32.09
CA THR A 5 -19.67 -49.78 33.37
C THR A 5 -18.88 -49.35 34.61
N GLU A 6 -19.37 -48.22 35.13
CA GLU A 6 -18.95 -47.41 36.25
C GLU A 6 -19.27 -47.98 37.64
N THR A 7 -18.59 -47.35 38.59
CA THR A 7 -18.76 -47.30 40.03
C THR A 7 -20.02 -46.52 40.47
N SER A 8 -20.71 -47.05 41.48
CA SER A 8 -21.71 -46.37 42.31
C SER A 8 -21.06 -45.55 43.44
N GLY A 9 -21.62 -44.40 43.81
CA GLY A 9 -21.22 -43.70 45.04
C GLY A 9 -21.88 -42.36 45.36
N SER A 10 -23.13 -42.43 45.83
CA SER A 10 -23.81 -41.55 46.82
C SER A 10 -23.93 -40.03 46.60
N SER A 11 -25.19 -39.63 46.41
CA SER A 11 -25.79 -38.32 46.72
C SER A 11 -26.23 -38.25 48.19
N VAL A 12 -26.09 -37.08 48.85
CA VAL A 12 -27.11 -36.44 49.72
C VAL A 12 -26.83 -34.93 49.85
N ASP A 13 -27.69 -34.11 49.24
CA ASP A 13 -28.41 -32.91 49.72
C ASP A 13 -28.04 -32.26 51.08
N SER A 14 -28.31 -30.99 51.39
CA SER A 14 -28.72 -29.76 50.67
C SER A 14 -28.93 -28.67 51.76
N ALA A 15 -29.10 -27.42 51.29
CA ALA A 15 -29.79 -26.29 51.94
C ALA A 15 -29.03 -25.44 53.00
N VAL A 16 -28.67 -24.22 52.59
CA VAL A 16 -28.49 -23.04 53.44
C VAL A 16 -29.31 -21.86 52.87
N HIS A 17 -29.79 -21.07 53.81
CA HIS A 17 -30.82 -20.02 53.80
C HIS A 17 -30.31 -18.64 53.31
N SER A 18 -31.19 -17.92 52.61
CA SER A 18 -31.57 -16.48 52.73
C SER A 18 -30.54 -15.33 52.65
N ASP A 19 -30.84 -14.46 51.67
CA ASP A 19 -31.00 -12.98 51.71
C ASP A 19 -29.83 -12.04 51.99
N THR A 20 -29.56 -11.11 51.05
CA THR A 20 -29.85 -9.66 51.19
C THR A 20 -29.17 -8.80 50.08
N VAL A 21 -30.02 -8.23 49.21
CA VAL A 21 -30.03 -6.84 48.64
C VAL A 21 -28.76 -6.23 48.03
N ILE A 22 -28.81 -5.86 46.72
CA ILE A 22 -28.64 -4.47 46.21
C ILE A 22 -29.51 -4.25 44.94
N ASN A 23 -30.21 -3.11 44.96
CA ASN A 23 -31.19 -2.59 44.01
C ASN A 23 -30.62 -2.07 42.67
N GLY A 24 -31.48 -1.99 41.65
CA GLY A 24 -31.47 -0.84 40.72
C GLY A 24 -31.60 -1.13 39.22
N LEU A 25 -32.68 -1.79 38.78
CA LEU A 25 -33.08 -1.86 37.37
C LEU A 25 -34.28 -0.94 37.12
N GLN A 26 -34.07 0.21 36.47
CA GLN A 26 -35.13 0.97 35.82
C GLN A 26 -35.12 0.66 34.32
N LYS A 27 -36.18 -0.03 33.88
CA LYS A 27 -36.57 -0.15 32.48
C LYS A 27 -37.33 1.12 32.10
N GLU A 28 -36.76 1.94 31.22
CA GLU A 28 -37.55 2.93 30.47
C GLU A 28 -37.90 2.37 29.10
N THR A 29 -39.20 2.22 28.90
CA THR A 29 -39.83 1.91 27.62
C THR A 29 -40.23 3.26 27.03
N LEU A 30 -39.57 3.71 25.95
CA LEU A 30 -40.04 4.89 25.22
C LEU A 30 -40.29 4.57 23.76
N THR A 31 -41.56 4.80 23.45
CA THR A 31 -42.30 4.63 22.23
C THR A 31 -41.78 5.50 21.09
N THR A 32 -41.84 4.88 19.92
CA THR A 32 -41.72 5.42 18.57
C THR A 32 -42.46 6.76 18.39
N LYS A 33 -41.74 7.80 17.93
CA LYS A 33 -42.37 8.94 17.25
C LYS A 33 -41.52 9.37 16.06
N ARG A 34 -41.98 8.92 14.89
CA ARG A 34 -41.55 9.29 13.55
C ARG A 34 -41.97 10.75 13.32
N SER A 35 -41.01 11.67 13.16
CA SER A 35 -41.28 13.04 12.72
C SER A 35 -40.41 13.36 11.51
N SER A 36 -41.08 13.46 10.37
CA SER A 36 -40.60 14.08 9.14
C SER A 36 -40.25 15.54 9.42
N ASN A 37 -39.07 15.99 8.97
CA ASN A 37 -38.82 17.37 8.57
C ASN A 37 -37.58 17.40 7.66
N LYS A 38 -37.84 17.22 6.36
CA LYS A 38 -36.94 17.65 5.28
C LYS A 38 -37.15 19.16 5.09
N ALA A 39 -36.11 19.96 5.32
CA ALA A 39 -36.06 21.33 4.84
C ALA A 39 -34.60 21.75 4.58
N ASN A 40 -34.29 21.90 3.29
CA ASN A 40 -33.50 22.96 2.68
C ASN A 40 -32.36 23.59 3.51
N ILE A 41 -31.13 23.19 3.17
CA ILE A 41 -29.95 24.06 3.29
C ILE A 41 -29.27 24.08 1.91
N LEU A 42 -29.72 25.01 1.06
CA LEU A 42 -29.05 25.46 -0.16
C LEU A 42 -28.62 26.91 0.10
N ARG A 43 -27.32 27.20 -0.08
CA ARG A 43 -26.62 28.51 -0.21
C ARG A 43 -25.21 28.33 0.39
N HIS A 44 -24.08 28.72 -0.20
CA HIS A 44 -23.72 29.49 -1.38
C HIS A 44 -22.31 28.99 -1.77
N VAL A 45 -22.09 28.54 -3.01
CA VAL A 45 -20.73 28.44 -3.58
C VAL A 45 -20.64 29.44 -4.70
N PHE A 46 -19.75 30.41 -4.51
CA PHE A 46 -19.49 31.54 -5.38
C PHE A 46 -18.52 31.06 -6.49
N TRP A 47 -18.98 31.03 -7.73
CA TRP A 47 -18.15 30.75 -8.91
C TRP A 47 -17.89 32.08 -9.64
N PRO A 48 -16.64 32.50 -9.89
CA PRO A 48 -16.38 33.67 -10.72
C PRO A 48 -16.58 33.31 -12.20
N GLN A 49 -17.48 34.03 -12.85
CA GLN A 49 -17.68 33.96 -14.30
C GLN A 49 -16.50 34.61 -15.04
N LEU A 50 -15.91 33.88 -15.99
CA LEU A 50 -15.07 34.43 -17.06
C LEU A 50 -15.90 34.42 -18.35
N PRO A 51 -16.03 35.56 -19.07
CA PRO A 51 -16.74 35.57 -20.34
C PRO A 51 -15.85 35.08 -21.48
N HIS A 52 -16.34 34.05 -22.17
CA HIS A 52 -15.91 33.68 -23.51
C HIS A 52 -16.37 34.74 -24.52
N VAL A 53 -15.43 35.29 -25.30
CA VAL A 53 -15.72 35.79 -26.65
C VAL A 53 -14.65 35.26 -27.59
N TYR A 54 -15.03 34.23 -28.34
CA TYR A 54 -14.38 33.79 -29.57
C TYR A 54 -15.01 34.56 -30.72
N ARG A 55 -14.21 35.15 -31.62
CA ARG A 55 -14.17 34.81 -33.07
C ARG A 55 -13.31 35.78 -33.90
N PRO A 56 -12.85 35.32 -35.09
CA PRO A 56 -11.59 35.70 -35.74
C PRO A 56 -11.80 36.72 -36.86
N ILE A 57 -10.73 37.13 -37.57
CA ILE A 57 -10.62 37.53 -39.00
C ILE A 57 -9.17 38.07 -39.18
N SER A 58 -8.29 37.38 -39.90
CA SER A 58 -8.01 37.46 -41.34
C SER A 58 -7.12 38.63 -41.79
N CYS A 59 -5.99 38.25 -42.40
CA CYS A 59 -5.10 38.95 -43.33
C CYS A 59 -5.68 40.18 -44.06
N GLN A 60 -4.96 41.31 -44.06
CA GLN A 60 -4.28 41.89 -45.24
C GLN A 60 -3.89 43.37 -45.02
N SER A 61 -2.60 43.63 -45.28
CA SER A 61 -2.08 44.74 -46.11
C SER A 61 -2.19 46.21 -45.67
N TRP A 62 -1.24 46.98 -46.21
CA TRP A 62 -1.07 48.44 -46.27
C TRP A 62 -0.22 49.03 -45.13
N ARG A 63 1.08 49.23 -45.31
CA ARG A 63 1.76 50.23 -46.17
C ARG A 63 1.31 51.66 -45.81
N SER A 64 2.14 52.39 -45.07
CA SER A 64 2.87 53.56 -45.62
C SER A 64 3.44 54.49 -44.53
N LYS A 65 4.65 54.97 -44.84
CA LYS A 65 5.21 56.33 -44.63
C LYS A 65 5.20 56.87 -43.19
N ILE A 66 6.33 56.88 -42.49
CA ILE A 66 7.48 57.80 -42.67
C ILE A 66 7.03 59.24 -42.86
N THR A 67 7.20 60.05 -41.82
CA THR A 67 7.69 61.43 -41.89
C THR A 67 8.02 61.95 -40.50
N MET A 68 8.95 62.91 -40.47
CA MET A 68 9.39 63.76 -39.36
C MET A 68 10.47 63.14 -38.46
N ASP A 69 11.55 63.84 -38.13
CA ASP A 69 12.15 65.05 -38.67
C ASP A 69 13.58 65.05 -38.16
N GLU A 70 14.47 65.58 -38.97
CA GLU A 70 15.90 65.72 -38.70
C GLU A 70 16.13 66.95 -37.80
N GLN A 71 16.69 66.77 -36.60
CA GLN A 71 17.42 67.83 -35.89
C GLN A 71 18.74 67.27 -35.33
N LEU A 72 19.82 67.70 -35.99
CA LEU A 72 21.21 67.51 -35.61
C LEU A 72 21.52 68.17 -34.27
N GLY A 73 21.98 67.37 -33.31
CA GLY A 73 22.70 67.80 -32.12
C GLY A 73 24.04 67.07 -32.06
N SER A 74 25.10 67.77 -32.39
CA SER A 74 26.50 67.36 -32.30
C SER A 74 26.94 67.18 -30.83
N GLY A 75 27.55 66.03 -30.50
CA GLY A 75 28.24 65.85 -29.22
C GLY A 75 28.65 64.40 -28.96
N ASP A 76 29.95 64.13 -29.13
CA ASP A 76 30.76 63.05 -28.57
C ASP A 76 30.40 61.57 -28.83
N ALA A 77 31.23 60.95 -29.66
CA ALA A 77 31.39 59.51 -29.74
C ALA A 77 31.99 58.95 -28.44
N GLY A 78 31.13 58.63 -27.46
CA GLY A 78 31.50 57.97 -26.20
C GLY A 78 30.82 56.61 -26.06
N SER A 79 31.63 55.54 -26.06
CA SER A 79 31.37 54.19 -25.50
C SER A 79 29.92 53.69 -25.49
N TRP A 80 29.50 53.01 -26.56
CA TRP A 80 28.10 52.59 -26.79
C TRP A 80 27.54 51.46 -25.90
N LEU A 81 28.27 50.99 -24.88
CA LEU A 81 27.73 50.13 -23.82
C LEU A 81 28.42 50.49 -22.51
N SER A 82 27.64 50.81 -21.48
CA SER A 82 28.21 51.02 -20.14
C SER A 82 28.71 49.69 -19.58
N PHE A 83 29.69 49.71 -18.66
CA PHE A 83 30.16 48.50 -17.97
C PHE A 83 29.02 47.73 -17.29
N VAL A 84 28.00 48.45 -16.83
CA VAL A 84 26.80 47.89 -16.18
C VAL A 84 25.96 47.10 -17.19
N ASP A 85 25.81 47.58 -18.42
CA ASP A 85 25.07 46.86 -19.47
C ASP A 85 25.76 45.55 -19.86
N TRP A 86 27.09 45.53 -19.90
CA TRP A 86 27.87 44.30 -20.11
C TRP A 86 27.70 43.29 -18.97
N LEU A 87 27.59 43.76 -17.72
CA LEU A 87 27.32 42.88 -16.58
C LEU A 87 25.91 42.29 -16.64
N VAL A 88 24.90 43.09 -16.99
CA VAL A 88 23.51 42.62 -17.10
C VAL A 88 23.36 41.59 -18.23
N LEU A 89 23.95 41.87 -19.40
CA LEU A 89 23.92 40.94 -20.53
C LEU A 89 24.71 39.66 -20.24
N GLY A 90 25.86 39.77 -19.56
CA GLY A 90 26.66 38.63 -19.13
C GLY A 90 25.93 37.74 -18.12
N PHE A 91 25.27 38.34 -17.13
CA PHE A 91 24.48 37.59 -16.15
C PHE A 91 23.27 36.90 -16.77
N GLY A 92 22.55 37.59 -17.67
CA GLY A 92 21.44 37.01 -18.42
C GLY A 92 21.85 35.79 -19.27
N LEU A 93 23.01 35.88 -19.94
CA LEU A 93 23.57 34.77 -20.72
C LEU A 93 23.94 33.57 -19.82
N LEU A 94 24.52 33.82 -18.65
CA LEU A 94 24.87 32.78 -17.68
C LEU A 94 23.65 32.04 -17.13
N VAL A 95 22.57 32.77 -16.80
CA VAL A 95 21.32 32.17 -16.34
C VAL A 95 20.67 31.32 -17.44
N ALA A 96 20.66 31.82 -18.68
CA ALA A 96 20.14 31.08 -19.83
C ALA A 96 20.96 29.81 -20.12
N LEU A 97 22.28 29.89 -20.02
CA LEU A 97 23.18 28.74 -20.18
C LEU A 97 23.01 27.72 -19.04
N ALA A 98 22.85 28.17 -17.80
CA ALA A 98 22.60 27.31 -16.65
C ALA A 98 21.25 26.59 -16.79
N TYR A 99 20.20 27.29 -17.21
CA TYR A 99 18.89 26.70 -17.45
C TYR A 99 18.93 25.69 -18.60
N PHE A 100 19.62 26.02 -19.71
CA PHE A 100 19.78 25.11 -20.84
C PHE A 100 20.63 23.88 -20.46
N TRP A 101 21.65 24.04 -19.63
CA TRP A 101 22.46 22.94 -19.11
C TRP A 101 21.68 22.05 -18.14
N GLN A 102 20.90 22.62 -17.22
CA GLN A 102 20.02 21.83 -16.34
C GLN A 102 19.01 21.03 -17.18
N ASN A 103 18.31 21.68 -18.11
CA ASN A 103 17.29 21.01 -18.93
C ASN A 103 17.88 19.92 -19.86
N LYS A 104 19.11 20.11 -20.35
CA LYS A 104 19.84 19.11 -21.14
C LYS A 104 20.45 17.99 -20.28
N PHE A 105 20.80 18.27 -19.02
CA PHE A 105 21.28 17.26 -18.07
C PHE A 105 20.13 16.37 -17.58
N GLU A 106 18.94 16.94 -17.35
CA GLU A 106 17.69 16.20 -17.11
C GLU A 106 17.40 15.23 -18.28
N SER A 107 17.53 15.72 -19.52
CA SER A 107 17.28 14.92 -20.74
C SER A 107 18.34 13.82 -21.00
N ARG A 108 19.53 13.90 -20.37
CA ARG A 108 20.53 12.82 -20.44
C ARG A 108 20.38 11.77 -19.34
N ARG A 109 19.50 12.00 -18.36
CA ARG A 109 19.24 11.03 -17.28
C ARG A 109 18.20 9.98 -17.65
N SER A 110 17.54 10.11 -18.81
CA SER A 110 16.52 9.19 -19.32
C SER A 110 16.98 8.38 -20.53
N GLN A 111 18.23 7.92 -20.55
CA GLN A 111 18.59 6.70 -21.27
C GLN A 111 18.70 5.56 -20.27
N ILE A 112 17.56 4.95 -19.96
CA ILE A 112 17.52 3.65 -19.31
C ILE A 112 18.06 2.66 -20.33
N SER A 113 19.34 2.29 -20.21
CA SER A 113 19.86 1.11 -20.88
C SER A 113 19.25 -0.11 -20.21
N VAL A 114 18.26 -0.74 -20.84
CA VAL A 114 17.72 -2.03 -20.42
C VAL A 114 18.79 -3.07 -20.72
N SER A 115 19.67 -3.30 -19.74
CA SER A 115 20.59 -4.43 -19.75
C SER A 115 19.86 -5.63 -19.18
N PHE A 116 19.33 -6.48 -20.06
CA PHE A 116 18.86 -7.80 -19.69
C PHE A 116 20.06 -8.58 -19.16
N LYS A 117 20.19 -8.67 -17.83
CA LYS A 117 21.08 -9.63 -17.21
C LYS A 117 20.43 -11.01 -17.35
N PRO A 118 21.03 -11.97 -18.07
CA PRO A 118 20.56 -13.35 -17.99
C PRO A 118 20.68 -13.82 -16.54
N ILE A 119 19.69 -14.61 -16.09
CA ILE A 119 19.74 -15.29 -14.80
C ILE A 119 20.86 -16.32 -14.87
N ILE A 120 22.06 -15.93 -14.43
CA ILE A 120 23.15 -16.84 -14.16
C ILE A 120 22.92 -17.36 -12.73
N PRO A 121 22.90 -18.67 -12.48
CA PRO A 121 22.90 -19.17 -11.11
C PRO A 121 24.15 -18.64 -10.40
N ALA A 122 23.94 -17.84 -9.36
CA ALA A 122 25.02 -17.20 -8.62
C ALA A 122 25.95 -18.27 -8.03
N GLN A 123 27.20 -18.30 -8.50
CA GLN A 123 28.27 -18.95 -7.76
C GLN A 123 28.64 -18.07 -6.57
N THR A 124 28.70 -18.73 -5.42
CA THR A 124 29.14 -18.24 -4.11
C THR A 124 30.41 -17.40 -4.17
N SER A 125 30.31 -16.14 -3.76
CA SER A 125 31.44 -15.36 -3.27
C SER A 125 31.18 -14.94 -1.82
N ASN A 126 32.16 -15.25 -0.97
CA ASN A 126 32.12 -15.09 0.48
C ASN A 126 31.99 -13.61 0.88
N GLY A 127 30.82 -13.26 1.39
CA GLY A 127 30.50 -12.01 2.06
C GLY A 127 29.09 -12.14 2.65
N THR A 128 29.00 -12.55 3.91
CA THR A 128 27.74 -12.76 4.65
C THR A 128 27.06 -11.43 4.92
N LEU A 129 26.22 -10.98 4.00
CA LEU A 129 25.13 -10.05 4.23
C LEU A 129 23.87 -10.71 3.68
N ASP A 130 22.89 -10.84 4.57
CA ASP A 130 21.71 -11.70 4.42
C ASP A 130 20.87 -11.32 3.21
N THR A 131 21.09 -12.03 2.10
CA THR A 131 20.37 -11.81 0.84
C THR A 131 18.91 -12.25 0.93
N HIS A 132 18.55 -13.01 1.98
CA HIS A 132 17.21 -13.58 2.19
C HIS A 132 16.32 -12.78 3.16
N SER A 133 16.80 -11.65 3.69
CA SER A 133 15.99 -10.85 4.62
C SER A 133 15.01 -9.94 3.88
N PHE A 134 13.73 -10.01 4.24
CA PHE A 134 12.72 -9.10 3.66
C PHE A 134 12.98 -7.64 4.09
N VAL A 135 13.54 -7.41 5.28
CA VAL A 135 13.85 -6.06 5.77
C VAL A 135 14.97 -5.44 4.94
N ALA A 136 15.97 -6.21 4.53
CA ALA A 136 17.00 -5.75 3.60
C ALA A 136 16.38 -5.37 2.24
N LYS A 137 15.45 -6.17 1.72
CA LYS A 137 14.68 -5.87 0.49
C LYS A 137 13.88 -4.59 0.63
N MET A 138 13.21 -4.38 1.76
CA MET A 138 12.45 -3.15 2.05
C MET A 138 13.37 -1.93 2.09
N LYS A 139 14.50 -2.00 2.81
CA LYS A 139 15.48 -0.90 2.89
C LYS A 139 16.05 -0.55 1.52
N ALA A 140 16.45 -1.55 0.73
CA ALA A 140 17.00 -1.35 -0.61
C ALA A 140 15.98 -0.70 -1.56
N ALA A 141 14.71 -1.08 -1.47
CA ALA A 141 13.63 -0.51 -2.28
C ALA A 141 13.01 0.77 -1.67
N GLY A 142 13.47 1.22 -0.50
CA GLY A 142 12.92 2.37 0.23
C GLY A 142 11.44 2.18 0.57
N LYS A 143 11.03 0.96 0.92
CA LYS A 143 9.67 0.59 1.34
C LYS A 143 9.57 0.66 2.86
N ASN A 144 8.46 1.16 3.36
CA ASN A 144 8.17 1.27 4.80
C ASN A 144 6.92 0.49 5.22
N MET A 145 6.30 -0.25 4.30
CA MET A 145 5.17 -1.10 4.62
C MET A 145 5.36 -2.47 3.96
N VAL A 146 5.05 -3.53 4.69
CA VAL A 146 5.02 -4.90 4.14
C VAL A 146 3.64 -5.48 4.38
N VAL A 147 3.11 -6.21 3.40
CA VAL A 147 1.84 -6.92 3.51
C VAL A 147 2.10 -8.40 3.24
N PHE A 148 2.01 -9.22 4.28
CA PHE A 148 2.11 -10.67 4.17
C PHE A 148 0.73 -11.26 3.88
N TYR A 149 0.68 -12.29 3.03
CA TYR A 149 -0.55 -13.02 2.73
C TYR A 149 -0.42 -14.51 3.05
N GLY A 150 -1.32 -15.02 3.88
CA GLY A 150 -1.56 -16.46 4.01
C GLY A 150 -2.72 -16.85 3.10
N SER A 151 -2.44 -17.51 1.97
CA SER A 151 -3.42 -17.75 0.90
C SER A 151 -3.34 -19.18 0.39
N GLN A 152 -4.49 -19.79 0.07
CA GLN A 152 -4.55 -21.09 -0.64
C GLN A 152 -5.06 -20.95 -2.08
N THR A 153 -6.07 -20.10 -2.28
CA THR A 153 -6.77 -19.93 -3.56
C THR A 153 -6.55 -18.56 -4.19
N GLY A 154 -5.60 -17.76 -3.68
CA GLY A 154 -5.26 -16.43 -4.21
C GLY A 154 -6.01 -15.25 -3.58
N THR A 155 -7.08 -15.49 -2.81
CA THR A 155 -7.91 -14.38 -2.28
C THR A 155 -7.15 -13.45 -1.34
N ALA A 156 -6.42 -13.97 -0.36
CA ALA A 156 -5.65 -13.14 0.58
C ALA A 156 -4.48 -12.43 -0.11
N GLU A 157 -3.89 -13.08 -1.12
CA GLU A 157 -2.83 -12.53 -1.96
C GLU A 157 -3.34 -11.31 -2.74
N ASP A 158 -4.48 -11.44 -3.43
CA ASP A 158 -5.10 -10.33 -4.16
C ASP A 158 -5.40 -9.13 -3.24
N LEU A 159 -5.96 -9.38 -2.04
CA LEU A 159 -6.23 -8.32 -1.07
C LEU A 159 -4.94 -7.65 -0.59
N ALA A 160 -3.86 -8.41 -0.37
CA ALA A 160 -2.57 -7.88 0.03
C ALA A 160 -1.95 -6.99 -1.05
N PHE A 161 -1.99 -7.41 -2.33
CA PHE A 161 -1.52 -6.60 -3.45
C PHE A 161 -2.32 -5.30 -3.60
N ARG A 162 -3.65 -5.37 -3.46
CA ARG A 162 -4.52 -4.19 -3.50
C ARG A 162 -4.18 -3.21 -2.37
N LEU A 163 -3.94 -3.71 -1.16
CA LEU A 163 -3.56 -2.87 -0.03
C LEU A 163 -2.16 -2.25 -0.24
N ALA A 164 -1.21 -3.03 -0.77
CA ALA A 164 0.12 -2.52 -1.08
C ALA A 164 0.09 -1.41 -2.15
N LYS A 165 -0.82 -1.51 -3.13
CA LYS A 165 -1.04 -0.48 -4.15
C LYS A 165 -1.63 0.80 -3.54
N ASP A 166 -2.60 0.66 -2.64
CA ASP A 166 -3.23 1.80 -1.96
C ASP A 166 -2.22 2.60 -1.12
N ALA A 167 -1.14 1.98 -0.63
CA ALA A 167 -0.11 2.64 0.18
C ALA A 167 0.46 3.92 -0.46
N VAL A 168 0.61 3.94 -1.79
CA VAL A 168 1.14 5.09 -2.53
C VAL A 168 0.25 6.32 -2.37
N ARG A 169 -1.08 6.13 -2.28
CA ARG A 169 -2.05 7.23 -2.06
C ARG A 169 -1.88 7.86 -0.68
N TYR A 170 -1.38 7.12 0.30
CA TYR A 170 -1.13 7.61 1.65
C TYR A 170 0.34 7.99 1.88
N GLY A 171 1.11 8.23 0.81
CA GLY A 171 2.52 8.62 0.94
C GLY A 171 3.42 7.53 1.52
N MET A 172 2.93 6.29 1.62
CA MET A 172 3.69 5.12 2.01
C MET A 172 4.14 4.33 0.78
N LYS A 173 5.14 3.49 0.96
CA LYS A 173 5.59 2.57 -0.08
C LYS A 173 5.56 1.16 0.47
N ALA A 174 4.65 0.36 -0.08
CA ALA A 174 4.47 -1.02 0.34
C ALA A 174 5.05 -2.04 -0.64
N ILE A 175 5.20 -3.26 -0.14
CA ILE A 175 5.46 -4.49 -0.89
C ILE A 175 4.59 -5.61 -0.31
N ALA A 176 3.99 -6.43 -1.18
CA ALA A 176 3.31 -7.66 -0.77
C ALA A 176 4.29 -8.83 -0.89
N LEU A 177 4.33 -9.72 0.10
CA LEU A 177 5.28 -10.83 0.18
C LEU A 177 4.60 -12.10 0.67
N ASP A 178 5.05 -13.25 0.13
CA ASP A 178 4.70 -14.56 0.67
C ASP A 178 5.49 -14.80 1.96
N PRO A 179 4.87 -15.09 3.12
CA PRO A 179 5.59 -15.44 4.33
C PRO A 179 6.44 -16.71 4.22
N GLU A 180 6.19 -17.63 3.29
CA GLU A 180 7.02 -18.84 3.09
C GLU A 180 8.41 -18.52 2.52
N GLU A 181 8.55 -17.37 1.83
CA GLU A 181 9.80 -16.96 1.19
C GLU A 181 10.78 -16.26 2.15
N TYR A 182 10.41 -16.01 3.41
CA TYR A 182 11.23 -15.21 4.33
C TYR A 182 11.25 -15.78 5.74
N ASP A 183 12.34 -15.56 6.45
CA ASP A 183 12.45 -15.97 7.84
C ASP A 183 11.57 -15.06 8.73
N PRO A 184 10.58 -15.61 9.47
CA PRO A 184 9.73 -14.83 10.34
C PRO A 184 10.47 -14.22 11.54
N GLU A 185 11.67 -14.73 11.88
CA GLU A 185 12.52 -14.13 12.90
C GLU A 185 12.92 -12.69 12.55
N ASP A 186 12.99 -12.32 11.28
CA ASP A 186 13.35 -10.96 10.85
C ASP A 186 12.32 -9.88 11.22
N LEU A 187 11.16 -10.24 11.78
CA LEU A 187 10.12 -9.28 12.15
C LEU A 187 10.58 -8.21 13.13
N TYR A 188 11.49 -8.52 14.08
CA TYR A 188 12.00 -7.50 15.02
C TYR A 188 12.83 -6.43 14.31
N LEU A 189 13.50 -6.78 13.19
CA LEU A 189 14.31 -5.83 12.40
C LEU A 189 13.43 -4.78 11.71
N LEU A 190 12.11 -4.99 11.62
CA LEU A 190 11.19 -4.01 11.06
C LEU A 190 11.19 -2.71 11.87
N ALA A 191 11.48 -2.76 13.18
CA ALA A 191 11.62 -1.59 14.04
C ALA A 191 12.79 -0.66 13.62
N GLU A 192 13.76 -1.16 12.84
CA GLU A 192 14.87 -0.36 12.33
C GLU A 192 14.47 0.57 11.17
N ILE A 193 13.34 0.27 10.51
CA ILE A 193 12.81 1.12 9.44
C ILE A 193 11.90 2.19 10.06
N PRO A 194 12.14 3.48 9.81
CA PRO A 194 11.30 4.55 10.36
C PRO A 194 9.88 4.48 9.75
N ASN A 195 8.87 4.70 10.59
CA ASN A 195 7.46 4.64 10.19
C ASN A 195 7.10 3.33 9.47
N SER A 196 7.63 2.22 10.00
CA SER A 196 7.39 0.89 9.45
C SER A 196 6.06 0.29 9.92
N LEU A 197 5.47 -0.56 9.06
CA LEU A 197 4.21 -1.25 9.32
C LEU A 197 4.21 -2.63 8.65
N ALA A 198 3.87 -3.67 9.41
CA ALA A 198 3.54 -4.99 8.89
C ALA A 198 2.02 -5.22 8.86
N VAL A 199 1.48 -5.64 7.73
CA VAL A 199 0.08 -6.03 7.62
C VAL A 199 -0.01 -7.50 7.27
N PHE A 200 -0.96 -8.21 7.86
CA PHE A 200 -1.16 -9.65 7.64
C PHE A 200 -2.57 -9.91 7.12
N CYS A 201 -2.69 -10.36 5.88
CA CYS A 201 -3.92 -10.87 5.28
C CYS A 201 -3.93 -12.40 5.43
N MET A 202 -4.60 -12.93 6.46
CA MET A 202 -4.47 -14.34 6.83
C MET A 202 -5.76 -15.11 6.59
N ALA A 203 -5.78 -15.99 5.59
CA ALA A 203 -6.87 -16.94 5.42
C ALA A 203 -6.74 -18.11 6.41
N THR A 204 -7.89 -18.62 6.82
CA THR A 204 -8.01 -19.83 7.63
C THR A 204 -8.41 -21.00 6.73
N TYR A 205 -7.80 -22.17 6.92
CA TYR A 205 -8.09 -23.36 6.12
C TYR A 205 -8.39 -24.56 7.01
N GLY A 206 -9.04 -25.60 6.45
CA GLY A 206 -9.36 -26.83 7.16
C GLY A 206 -10.14 -26.60 8.46
N GLU A 207 -9.63 -27.18 9.55
CA GLU A 207 -10.23 -27.11 10.89
C GLU A 207 -9.62 -25.97 11.73
N GLY A 208 -9.46 -24.78 11.13
CA GLY A 208 -8.86 -23.64 11.81
C GLY A 208 -7.34 -23.51 11.64
N ASP A 209 -6.77 -24.29 10.73
CA ASP A 209 -5.34 -24.32 10.43
C ASP A 209 -4.88 -23.12 9.58
N PRO A 210 -3.58 -22.78 9.60
CA PRO A 210 -2.99 -21.85 8.64
C PRO A 210 -3.06 -22.40 7.20
N THR A 211 -2.95 -21.50 6.22
CA THR A 211 -2.65 -21.87 4.83
C THR A 211 -1.26 -22.50 4.72
N ASP A 212 -1.02 -23.26 3.65
CA ASP A 212 0.25 -23.99 3.48
C ASP A 212 1.46 -23.05 3.52
N ASN A 213 1.39 -21.92 2.81
CA ASN A 213 2.43 -20.91 2.75
C ASN A 213 2.63 -20.15 4.09
N ALA A 214 1.66 -20.19 5.01
CA ALA A 214 1.75 -19.52 6.31
C ALA A 214 2.12 -20.47 7.46
N ARG A 215 2.40 -21.75 7.17
CA ARG A 215 2.62 -22.77 8.19
C ARG A 215 3.87 -22.50 9.04
N GLU A 216 4.98 -22.15 8.42
CA GLU A 216 6.23 -21.83 9.14
C GLU A 216 6.07 -20.59 10.01
N PHE A 217 5.41 -19.55 9.49
CA PHE A 217 5.07 -18.36 10.26
C PHE A 217 4.16 -18.66 11.46
N PHE A 218 3.17 -19.54 11.30
CA PHE A 218 2.31 -19.98 12.40
C PHE A 218 3.10 -20.70 13.50
N GLU A 219 3.99 -21.63 13.11
CA GLU A 219 4.85 -22.35 14.06
C GLU A 219 5.80 -21.39 14.79
N TYR A 220 6.37 -20.41 14.09
CA TYR A 220 7.15 -19.34 14.70
C TYR A 220 6.33 -18.59 15.76
N LEU A 221 5.13 -18.10 15.42
CA LEU A 221 4.27 -17.41 16.38
C LEU A 221 3.85 -18.29 17.57
N HIS A 222 3.81 -19.61 17.39
CA HIS A 222 3.48 -20.56 18.45
C HIS A 222 4.63 -20.78 19.44
N ARG A 223 5.86 -20.85 18.94
CA ARG A 223 7.05 -21.21 19.72
C ARG A 223 7.83 -20.00 20.22
N SER A 224 7.73 -18.88 19.51
CA SER A 224 8.53 -17.69 19.76
C SER A 224 8.06 -16.92 20.98
N GLU A 225 9.02 -16.44 21.75
CA GLU A 225 8.85 -15.44 22.81
C GLU A 225 9.64 -14.16 22.46
N ALA A 226 9.89 -13.92 21.17
CA ALA A 226 10.63 -12.75 20.72
C ALA A 226 9.90 -11.45 21.11
N ASP A 227 10.70 -10.43 21.42
CA ASP A 227 10.21 -9.09 21.69
C ASP A 227 10.07 -8.31 20.37
N LEU A 228 8.83 -7.98 20.01
CA LEU A 228 8.46 -7.18 18.85
C LEU A 228 8.13 -5.74 19.25
N SER A 229 8.64 -5.27 20.39
CA SER A 229 8.52 -3.88 20.81
C SER A 229 9.01 -2.92 19.71
N GLY A 230 8.16 -1.94 19.37
CA GLY A 230 8.43 -0.98 18.29
C GLY A 230 7.97 -1.42 16.90
N VAL A 231 7.53 -2.67 16.73
CA VAL A 231 6.88 -3.13 15.50
C VAL A 231 5.42 -2.71 15.50
N ASN A 232 5.00 -2.00 14.45
CA ASN A 232 3.59 -1.69 14.23
C ASN A 232 2.96 -2.73 13.33
N TYR A 233 1.75 -3.18 13.66
CA TYR A 233 1.04 -4.17 12.85
C TYR A 233 -0.46 -3.93 12.68
N ALA A 234 -1.04 -4.57 11.68
CA ALA A 234 -2.47 -4.75 11.50
C ALA A 234 -2.77 -6.12 10.89
N VAL A 235 -3.95 -6.68 11.17
CA VAL A 235 -4.36 -8.00 10.68
C VAL A 235 -5.75 -7.93 10.08
N PHE A 236 -5.92 -8.53 8.90
CA PHE A 236 -7.20 -8.83 8.30
C PHE A 236 -7.33 -10.35 8.14
N GLY A 237 -8.25 -10.95 8.88
CA GLY A 237 -8.55 -12.37 8.78
C GLY A 237 -9.56 -12.62 7.65
N LEU A 238 -9.29 -13.66 6.85
CA LEU A 238 -10.26 -14.22 5.93
C LEU A 238 -10.75 -15.56 6.50
N GLY A 239 -12.06 -15.70 6.64
CA GLY A 239 -12.68 -16.92 7.12
C GLY A 239 -14.10 -17.06 6.58
N ASN A 240 -14.79 -18.09 7.03
CA ASN A 240 -16.16 -18.37 6.63
C ASN A 240 -16.95 -18.86 7.84
N LYS A 241 -18.08 -18.22 8.17
CA LYS A 241 -18.87 -18.53 9.36
C LYS A 241 -19.52 -19.92 9.37
N THR A 242 -19.60 -20.58 8.21
CA THR A 242 -20.12 -21.95 8.12
C THR A 242 -19.17 -22.99 8.73
N TYR A 243 -17.89 -22.63 8.93
CA TYR A 243 -16.91 -23.46 9.62
C TYR A 243 -16.92 -23.21 11.12
N GLU A 244 -16.63 -24.25 11.90
CA GLU A 244 -16.55 -24.17 13.36
C GLU A 244 -15.50 -23.14 13.83
N HIS A 245 -14.33 -23.16 13.18
CA HIS A 245 -13.18 -22.32 13.53
C HIS A 245 -13.11 -21.04 12.68
N PHE A 246 -14.16 -20.22 12.76
CA PHE A 246 -14.25 -18.96 12.02
C PHE A 246 -13.09 -18.00 12.32
N ASN A 247 -12.30 -17.66 11.27
CA ASN A 247 -11.18 -16.71 11.34
C ASN A 247 -10.09 -17.08 12.36
N ALA A 248 -9.90 -18.38 12.63
CA ALA A 248 -8.96 -18.85 13.65
C ALA A 248 -7.54 -18.32 13.41
N MET A 249 -7.05 -18.36 12.17
CA MET A 249 -5.68 -17.94 11.86
C MET A 249 -5.48 -16.43 12.06
N GLY A 250 -6.38 -15.60 11.53
CA GLY A 250 -6.31 -14.14 11.71
C GLY A 250 -6.40 -13.72 13.19
N LYS A 251 -7.31 -14.33 13.95
CA LYS A 251 -7.42 -14.10 15.41
C LYS A 251 -6.17 -14.54 16.17
N TYR A 252 -5.57 -15.66 15.75
CA TYR A 252 -4.36 -16.17 16.36
C TYR A 252 -3.17 -15.24 16.12
N THR A 253 -2.93 -14.84 14.87
CA THR A 253 -1.85 -13.90 14.51
C THR A 253 -1.97 -12.59 15.28
N ASP A 254 -3.16 -11.98 15.30
CA ASP A 254 -3.40 -10.73 16.02
C ASP A 254 -3.14 -10.85 17.54
N LYS A 255 -3.52 -11.98 18.15
CA LYS A 255 -3.29 -12.22 19.56
C LYS A 255 -1.80 -12.45 19.87
N GLN A 256 -1.09 -13.21 19.06
CA GLN A 256 0.32 -13.53 19.33
C GLN A 256 1.22 -12.30 19.11
N LEU A 257 1.00 -11.53 18.04
CA LEU A 257 1.75 -10.29 17.81
C LEU A 257 1.57 -9.29 18.97
N ALA A 258 0.34 -9.15 19.47
CA ALA A 258 0.08 -8.35 20.68
C ALA A 258 0.82 -8.89 21.91
N LYS A 259 0.82 -10.21 22.12
CA LYS A 259 1.51 -10.86 23.25
C LYS A 259 3.02 -10.64 23.20
N MET A 260 3.60 -10.59 22.00
CA MET A 260 5.02 -10.35 21.74
C MET A 260 5.41 -8.86 21.82
N GLY A 261 4.50 -7.95 22.17
CA GLY A 261 4.81 -6.52 22.38
C GLY A 261 4.67 -5.63 21.15
N ALA A 262 4.21 -6.17 20.02
CA ALA A 262 3.93 -5.36 18.83
C ALA A 262 2.72 -4.43 19.05
N THR A 263 2.76 -3.25 18.42
CA THR A 263 1.70 -2.24 18.54
C THR A 263 0.66 -2.40 17.43
N ARG A 264 -0.58 -2.70 17.82
CA ARG A 264 -1.71 -2.79 16.89
C ARG A 264 -2.16 -1.39 16.44
N LEU A 265 -2.15 -1.13 15.13
CA LEU A 265 -2.60 0.16 14.58
C LEU A 265 -4.09 0.22 14.23
N CYS A 266 -4.66 -0.90 13.81
CA CYS A 266 -6.07 -1.01 13.45
C CYS A 266 -6.68 -2.24 14.13
N GLN A 267 -7.98 -2.19 14.43
CA GLN A 267 -8.69 -3.36 14.94
C GLN A 267 -8.58 -4.54 13.96
N LEU A 268 -8.51 -5.76 14.49
CA LEU A 268 -8.52 -6.98 13.68
C LEU A 268 -9.76 -6.99 12.77
N GLY A 269 -9.52 -7.06 11.47
CA GLY A 269 -10.58 -7.27 10.48
C GLY A 269 -11.01 -8.72 10.44
N ILE A 270 -12.32 -8.94 10.33
CA ILE A 270 -12.96 -10.26 10.34
C ILE A 270 -13.80 -10.37 9.07
N GLY A 271 -13.21 -10.93 8.02
CA GLY A 271 -13.90 -11.15 6.75
C GLY A 271 -14.67 -12.47 6.72
N ASP A 272 -15.85 -12.46 6.10
CA ASP A 272 -16.73 -13.63 5.98
C ASP A 272 -17.07 -13.97 4.53
N ASP A 273 -16.54 -15.09 4.04
CA ASP A 273 -16.75 -15.60 2.69
C ASP A 273 -18.15 -16.22 2.48
N ASP A 274 -18.89 -16.56 3.55
CA ASP A 274 -20.31 -16.95 3.41
C ASP A 274 -21.22 -15.75 3.08
N GLY A 275 -20.81 -14.56 3.52
CA GLY A 275 -21.52 -13.31 3.29
C GLY A 275 -20.94 -12.55 2.11
N ASN A 276 -20.17 -11.50 2.42
CA ASN A 276 -19.53 -10.65 1.42
C ASN A 276 -18.16 -10.19 1.92
N LEU A 277 -17.18 -11.08 1.75
CA LEU A 277 -15.79 -10.85 2.14
C LEU A 277 -15.21 -9.55 1.57
N GLU A 278 -15.59 -9.19 0.35
CA GLU A 278 -15.11 -7.98 -0.32
C GLU A 278 -15.60 -6.71 0.38
N GLU A 279 -16.86 -6.69 0.81
CA GLU A 279 -17.42 -5.56 1.55
C GLU A 279 -16.81 -5.43 2.94
N ASP A 280 -16.63 -6.56 3.64
CA ASP A 280 -15.93 -6.60 4.93
C ASP A 280 -14.50 -6.03 4.81
N PHE A 281 -13.79 -6.39 3.74
CA PHE A 281 -12.46 -5.87 3.46
C PHE A 281 -12.47 -4.38 3.16
N ILE A 282 -13.42 -3.89 2.36
CA ILE A 282 -13.54 -2.46 2.03
C ILE A 282 -13.75 -1.63 3.29
N VAL A 283 -14.66 -2.04 4.18
CA VAL A 283 -14.95 -1.35 5.44
C VAL A 283 -13.71 -1.33 6.32
N TRP A 284 -13.07 -2.48 6.54
CA TRP A 284 -11.85 -2.57 7.34
C TRP A 284 -10.73 -1.71 6.77
N ARG A 285 -10.55 -1.71 5.45
CA ARG A 285 -9.51 -0.96 4.75
C ARG A 285 -9.66 0.55 4.95
N GLU A 286 -10.89 1.07 4.93
CA GLU A 286 -11.13 2.50 5.19
C GLU A 286 -10.72 2.89 6.61
N GLU A 287 -11.09 2.10 7.61
CA GLU A 287 -10.70 2.32 9.01
C GLU A 287 -9.18 2.15 9.23
N PHE A 288 -8.59 1.17 8.55
CA PHE A 288 -7.16 0.91 8.57
C PHE A 288 -6.38 2.14 8.11
N TRP A 289 -6.68 2.70 6.93
CA TRP A 289 -5.95 3.84 6.41
C TRP A 289 -6.13 5.10 7.26
N LEU A 290 -7.33 5.33 7.82
CA LEU A 290 -7.55 6.42 8.78
C LEU A 290 -6.66 6.29 10.02
N SER A 291 -6.49 5.07 10.52
CA SER A 291 -5.67 4.78 11.70
C SER A 291 -4.18 4.95 11.40
N VAL A 292 -3.73 4.47 10.23
CA VAL A 292 -2.34 4.63 9.74
C VAL A 292 -1.99 6.10 9.57
N CYS A 293 -2.85 6.89 8.92
CA CYS A 293 -2.62 8.32 8.74
C CYS A 293 -2.53 9.08 10.07
N ARG A 294 -3.38 8.73 11.04
CA ARG A 294 -3.35 9.31 12.39
C ARG A 294 -2.08 8.94 13.14
N HIS A 295 -1.63 7.69 13.06
CA HIS A 295 -0.47 7.21 13.79
C HIS A 295 0.84 7.79 13.25
N PHE A 296 1.04 7.78 11.93
CA PHE A 296 2.26 8.32 11.30
C PHE A 296 2.17 9.81 10.95
N ASN A 297 1.09 10.48 11.34
CA ASN A 297 0.83 11.91 11.08
C ASN A 297 0.99 12.29 9.60
N ILE A 298 0.39 11.48 8.72
CA ILE A 298 0.43 11.67 7.27
C ILE A 298 -0.68 12.65 6.88
N THR A 299 -0.32 13.83 6.38
CA THR A 299 -1.26 14.90 6.01
C THR A 299 -1.55 14.98 4.51
N ASN A 300 -0.65 14.48 3.67
CA ASN A 300 -0.76 14.54 2.22
C ASN A 300 -1.24 13.19 1.67
N VAL A 301 -2.55 12.99 1.64
CA VAL A 301 -3.15 11.91 0.87
C VAL A 301 -3.12 12.36 -0.60
N GLY A 302 -2.42 11.61 -1.45
CA GLY A 302 -2.37 11.85 -2.89
C GLY A 302 -3.74 11.63 -3.54
N GLU A 303 -3.99 12.35 -4.63
CA GLU A 303 -5.16 12.12 -5.48
C GLU A 303 -5.11 10.71 -6.12
N ASP A 304 -6.25 10.26 -6.65
CA ASP A 304 -6.38 8.96 -7.31
C ASP A 304 -5.55 8.90 -8.60
N VAL A 305 -4.29 8.47 -8.45
CA VAL A 305 -3.42 8.20 -9.60
C VAL A 305 -3.62 6.75 -10.03
N SER A 306 -4.05 6.56 -11.28
CA SER A 306 -4.07 5.24 -11.92
C SER A 306 -2.62 4.75 -12.16
N ILE A 307 -2.05 4.06 -11.18
CA ILE A 307 -0.70 3.46 -11.29
C ILE A 307 -0.81 2.08 -11.97
N ARG A 308 -0.10 1.92 -13.09
CA ARG A 308 0.08 0.64 -13.79
C ARG A 308 1.30 -0.09 -13.24
N GLU A 309 1.15 -1.38 -12.99
CA GLU A 309 2.24 -2.24 -12.53
C GLU A 309 3.05 -2.84 -13.69
N TYR A 310 2.37 -3.12 -14.79
CA TYR A 310 2.97 -3.73 -15.98
C TYR A 310 3.10 -2.72 -17.12
N GLU A 311 4.20 -2.84 -17.85
CA GLU A 311 4.45 -2.14 -19.11
C GLU A 311 4.17 -3.09 -20.28
N LEU A 312 3.35 -2.66 -21.24
CA LEU A 312 3.10 -3.43 -22.46
C LEU A 312 4.27 -3.22 -23.43
N SER A 313 5.04 -4.28 -23.67
CA SER A 313 6.03 -4.34 -24.74
C SER A 313 5.56 -5.28 -25.85
N ILE A 314 5.42 -4.76 -27.06
CA ILE A 314 5.04 -5.55 -28.24
C ILE A 314 6.33 -6.07 -28.88
N ILE A 315 6.42 -7.39 -29.07
CA ILE A 315 7.53 -8.04 -29.75
C ILE A 315 7.03 -8.45 -31.14
N GLU A 316 7.47 -7.75 -32.19
CA GLU A 316 7.01 -7.97 -33.57
C GLU A 316 7.61 -9.25 -34.20
N ASP A 317 8.87 -9.56 -33.88
CA ASP A 317 9.56 -10.77 -34.36
C ASP A 317 9.65 -11.81 -33.22
N CYS A 318 8.64 -12.67 -33.11
CA CYS A 318 8.67 -13.75 -32.11
C CYS A 318 9.30 -15.04 -32.67
N ASP A 319 10.52 -15.38 -32.22
CA ASP A 319 10.99 -16.77 -32.34
C ASP A 319 10.17 -17.62 -31.36
N THR A 320 9.51 -18.67 -31.87
CA THR A 320 8.66 -19.59 -31.10
C THR A 320 9.34 -20.26 -29.90
N LYS A 321 10.68 -20.21 -29.84
CA LYS A 321 11.47 -20.77 -28.74
C LYS A 321 11.42 -19.96 -27.44
N GLY A 322 10.99 -18.70 -27.48
CA GLY A 322 10.94 -17.78 -26.33
C GLY A 322 9.54 -17.50 -25.79
N VAL A 323 8.50 -18.13 -26.34
CA VAL A 323 7.10 -17.78 -26.11
C VAL A 323 6.42 -18.84 -25.26
N PHE A 324 5.82 -18.41 -24.14
CA PHE A 324 4.98 -19.26 -23.30
C PHE A 324 3.69 -19.62 -24.05
N CYS A 325 3.44 -20.91 -24.24
CA CYS A 325 2.27 -21.42 -24.97
C CYS A 325 1.19 -22.01 -24.03
N GLY A 326 1.13 -21.52 -22.79
CA GLY A 326 0.21 -21.98 -21.75
C GLY A 326 0.86 -22.77 -20.62
N GLU A 327 2.17 -23.01 -20.67
CA GLU A 327 2.91 -23.58 -19.55
C GLU A 327 2.97 -22.62 -18.35
N VAL A 328 2.86 -23.17 -17.14
CA VAL A 328 2.70 -22.40 -15.90
C VAL A 328 3.99 -21.72 -15.45
N SER A 329 5.14 -22.33 -15.69
CA SER A 329 6.40 -21.86 -15.08
C SER A 329 7.59 -21.91 -16.02
N ARG A 330 7.98 -23.11 -16.46
CA ARG A 330 9.16 -23.29 -17.30
C ARG A 330 8.77 -23.38 -18.76
N LEU A 331 9.44 -22.58 -19.58
CA LEU A 331 9.31 -22.63 -21.03
C LEU A 331 9.64 -24.03 -21.58
N GLY A 332 8.71 -24.61 -22.34
CA GLY A 332 8.77 -25.97 -22.85
C GLY A 332 8.44 -27.07 -21.83
N ALA A 333 7.90 -26.76 -20.65
CA ALA A 333 7.61 -27.75 -19.61
C ALA A 333 6.66 -28.86 -20.10
N TYR A 334 5.68 -28.52 -20.94
CA TYR A 334 4.77 -29.53 -21.50
C TYR A 334 5.42 -30.42 -22.56
N ARG A 335 6.52 -29.98 -23.18
CA ARG A 335 7.26 -30.77 -24.17
C ARG A 335 8.31 -31.67 -23.51
N ASN A 336 8.88 -31.21 -22.39
CA ASN A 336 9.94 -31.91 -21.65
C ASN A 336 9.42 -32.33 -20.26
N GLN A 337 8.35 -33.12 -20.21
CA GLN A 337 7.98 -33.79 -18.97
C GLN A 337 9.12 -34.72 -18.57
N LYS A 338 9.76 -34.45 -17.43
CA LYS A 338 10.61 -35.45 -16.79
C LYS A 338 9.68 -36.59 -16.37
N ALA A 339 9.96 -37.78 -16.91
CA ALA A 339 9.28 -39.02 -16.53
C ALA A 339 9.53 -39.36 -15.05
#